data_AF-A0A452YKV0-F1
#
_entry.id   AF-A0A452YKV0-F1
#
_cell.length_a   1.000
_cell.length_b   1.000
_cell.length_c   1.000
_cell.angle_alpha   90.00
_cell.angle_beta   90.00
_cell.angle_gamma   90.00
#
_symmetry.space_group_name_H-M   'P 1'
#
loop_
_entity.id
_entity.type
_entity.pdbx_description
1 polymer ?
#
loop_
_entity_poly.entity_id
_entity_poly.type
_entity_poly.pdbx_seq_one_letter_code
_entity_poly.pdbx_strand_id
1 'polypeptide(L)'
;AAKIIKEAYSVLPIYDKIVPTLLDAGVWKLPETCNFSIGVPVGPMLAKATKSVSEIIDKFQGREYTCEYKYDGERAQIHCMEDGTVEIYSRNAERNTGKYPDVVDAISRIRKPTVKSFVLDCEIVAYDREKKRILPFQILSTRARKGVTINDIKVSVCTFGFDILYINGKPLLQEQLKVRREHLYNSFEEVPGVFQLATAITSNDLEEIQKFLDLSVNSSCEGLIIKTLDTDATYEPAKRSNNWLKLKKDYMDSVGDSLDLVPIAAFHGRGKRTGN
;
A
#
# COMPACT_ATOMS: atom_id res chain seq x y z
N ALA A 1 9.58 -14.86 22.24
CA ALA A 1 9.29 -13.54 22.86
C ALA A 1 9.41 -12.38 21.88
N ALA A 2 10.62 -11.96 21.44
CA ALA A 2 10.79 -10.74 20.62
C ALA A 2 9.99 -10.72 19.31
N LYS A 3 9.85 -11.87 18.62
CA LYS A 3 9.02 -11.98 17.40
C LYS A 3 7.54 -11.66 17.67
N ILE A 4 6.99 -12.20 18.76
CA ILE A 4 5.58 -12.01 19.14
C ILE A 4 5.29 -10.54 19.44
N ILE A 5 6.19 -9.86 20.16
CA ILE A 5 6.06 -8.43 20.46
C ILE A 5 6.07 -7.61 19.16
N LYS A 6 6.95 -7.94 18.21
CA LYS A 6 7.00 -7.26 16.90
C LYS A 6 5.73 -7.48 16.09
N GLU A 7 5.17 -8.69 16.13
CA GLU A 7 3.92 -9.03 15.44
C GLU A 7 2.71 -8.32 16.10
N ALA A 8 2.65 -8.26 17.42
CA ALA A 8 1.62 -7.49 18.13
C ALA A 8 1.71 -5.99 17.81
N TYR A 9 2.92 -5.43 17.84
CA TYR A 9 3.15 -4.02 17.50
C TYR A 9 2.84 -3.70 16.03
N SER A 10 3.10 -4.63 15.10
CA SER A 10 2.78 -4.39 13.69
C SER A 10 1.28 -4.38 13.43
N VAL A 11 0.48 -5.04 14.26
CA VAL A 11 -0.99 -5.06 14.19
C VAL A 11 -1.63 -3.89 14.95
N LEU A 12 -1.10 -3.58 16.13
CA LEU A 12 -1.62 -2.57 17.05
C LEU A 12 -0.44 -1.77 17.64
N PRO A 13 0.07 -0.73 16.94
CA PRO A 13 1.27 0.02 17.36
C PRO A 13 0.99 1.00 18.51
N ILE A 14 0.39 0.53 19.61
CA ILE A 14 0.05 1.30 20.80
C ILE A 14 0.76 0.69 22.01
N TYR A 15 1.84 1.33 22.45
CA TYR A 15 2.59 0.87 23.63
C TYR A 15 1.74 0.88 24.90
N ASP A 16 0.83 1.84 25.04
CA ASP A 16 -0.08 1.95 26.20
C ASP A 16 -1.04 0.76 26.32
N LYS A 17 -1.21 -0.04 25.25
CA LYS A 17 -1.96 -1.32 25.29
C LYS A 17 -1.02 -2.53 25.42
N ILE A 18 0.08 -2.53 24.67
CA ILE A 18 1.03 -3.65 24.64
C ILE A 18 1.76 -3.82 25.98
N VAL A 19 2.23 -2.74 26.59
CA VAL A 19 3.05 -2.79 27.81
C VAL A 19 2.26 -3.31 29.01
N PRO A 20 1.05 -2.81 29.33
CA PRO A 20 0.27 -3.38 30.43
C PRO A 20 -0.05 -4.87 30.22
N THR A 21 -0.47 -5.24 29.01
CA THR A 21 -0.74 -6.65 28.67
C THR A 21 0.49 -7.55 28.87
N LEU A 22 1.67 -7.06 28.51
CA LEU A 22 2.94 -7.77 28.74
C LEU A 22 3.22 -8.00 30.23
N LEU A 23 2.94 -7.00 31.06
CA LEU A 23 3.18 -7.05 32.50
C LEU A 23 2.18 -7.97 33.22
N ASP A 24 0.91 -7.91 32.84
CA ASP A 24 -0.18 -8.62 33.53
C ASP A 24 -0.34 -10.08 33.07
N ALA A 25 -0.29 -10.30 31.76
CA ALA A 25 -0.65 -11.57 31.14
C ALA A 25 0.53 -12.31 30.48
N GLY A 26 1.66 -11.62 30.33
CA GLY A 26 2.87 -12.15 29.69
C GLY A 26 2.82 -12.16 28.16
N VAL A 27 3.97 -12.40 27.54
CA VAL A 27 4.18 -12.29 26.09
C VAL A 27 3.29 -13.21 25.25
N TRP A 28 2.87 -14.36 25.77
CA TRP A 28 2.12 -15.35 25.03
C TRP A 28 0.65 -14.96 24.82
N LYS A 29 0.09 -14.08 25.66
CA LYS A 29 -1.29 -13.57 25.51
C LYS A 29 -1.41 -12.34 24.61
N LEU A 30 -0.29 -11.76 24.17
CA LEU A 30 -0.32 -10.59 23.27
C LEU A 30 -1.11 -10.84 21.98
N PRO A 31 -0.96 -11.97 21.26
CA PRO A 31 -1.72 -12.21 20.03
C PRO A 31 -3.23 -12.31 20.25
N GLU A 32 -3.67 -12.67 21.45
CA GLU A 32 -5.10 -12.83 21.78
C GLU A 32 -5.76 -11.49 22.13
N THR A 33 -4.97 -10.52 22.59
CA THR A 33 -5.45 -9.28 23.24
C THR A 33 -5.13 -8.03 22.44
N CYS A 34 -3.97 -7.99 21.77
CA CYS A 34 -3.52 -6.88 20.92
C CYS A 34 -3.89 -7.15 19.45
N ASN A 35 -5.19 -7.15 19.19
CA ASN A 35 -5.76 -7.36 17.86
C ASN A 35 -5.89 -6.06 17.07
N PHE A 36 -6.03 -6.22 15.76
CA PHE A 36 -6.31 -5.12 14.84
C PHE A 36 -7.55 -4.34 15.30
N SER A 37 -7.45 -3.02 15.33
CA SER A 37 -8.54 -2.13 15.74
C SER A 37 -8.70 -1.02 14.71
N ILE A 38 -9.94 -0.78 14.29
CA ILE A 38 -10.25 0.37 13.42
C ILE A 38 -9.89 1.68 14.15
N GLY A 39 -9.39 2.69 13.42
CA GLY A 39 -8.85 3.93 14.00
C GLY A 39 -7.42 3.82 14.52
N VAL A 40 -6.81 2.64 14.43
CA VAL A 40 -5.39 2.47 14.71
C VAL A 40 -4.70 1.98 13.44
N PRO A 41 -3.68 2.69 12.94
CA PRO A 41 -3.00 2.26 11.72
C PRO A 41 -2.28 0.94 11.94
N VAL A 42 -2.45 0.02 10.99
CA VAL A 42 -1.72 -1.25 10.95
C VAL A 42 -0.47 -1.12 10.07
N GLY A 43 0.61 -1.78 10.48
CA GLY A 43 1.85 -1.82 9.70
C GLY A 43 1.61 -2.28 8.26
N PRO A 44 2.13 -1.58 7.25
CA PRO A 44 1.88 -1.95 5.87
C PRO A 44 2.55 -3.28 5.51
N MET A 45 1.89 -4.09 4.68
CA MET A 45 2.54 -5.24 4.03
C MET A 45 3.58 -4.73 3.03
N LEU A 46 4.77 -5.32 3.02
CA LEU A 46 5.91 -4.86 2.22
C LEU A 46 6.25 -5.84 1.11
N ALA A 47 6.62 -5.32 -0.06
CA ALA A 47 7.03 -6.13 -1.20
C ALA A 47 8.56 -6.35 -1.26
N LYS A 48 8.98 -7.55 -1.65
CA LYS A 48 10.37 -7.90 -1.94
C LYS A 48 10.71 -7.57 -3.40
N ALA A 49 11.90 -7.02 -3.64
CA ALA A 49 12.33 -6.73 -5.01
C ALA A 49 12.56 -8.03 -5.81
N THR A 50 12.25 -7.98 -7.09
CA THR A 50 12.52 -9.04 -8.08
C THR A 50 13.07 -8.38 -9.34
N LYS A 51 13.96 -9.08 -10.05
CA LYS A 51 14.73 -8.50 -11.16
C LYS A 51 14.15 -8.76 -12.55
N SER A 52 13.36 -9.81 -12.70
CA SER A 52 12.77 -10.20 -13.99
C SER A 52 11.40 -10.85 -13.84
N VAL A 53 10.67 -10.91 -14.95
CA VAL A 53 9.40 -11.64 -15.06
C VAL A 53 9.61 -13.14 -14.84
N SER A 54 10.67 -13.72 -15.39
CA SER A 54 11.00 -15.14 -15.18
C SER A 54 11.18 -15.50 -13.71
N GLU A 55 11.84 -14.63 -12.92
CA GLU A 55 12.02 -14.86 -11.47
C GLU A 55 10.67 -14.88 -10.72
N ILE A 56 9.65 -14.17 -11.21
CA ILE A 56 8.30 -14.19 -10.64
C ILE A 56 7.65 -15.54 -10.88
N ILE A 57 7.68 -16.02 -12.13
CA ILE A 57 7.12 -17.32 -12.51
C ILE A 57 7.78 -18.43 -11.69
N ASP A 58 9.12 -18.41 -11.56
CA ASP A 58 9.87 -19.39 -10.79
C ASP A 58 9.54 -19.36 -9.29
N LYS A 59 9.38 -18.18 -8.70
CA LYS A 59 9.02 -18.05 -7.28
C LYS A 59 7.60 -18.49 -6.97
N PHE A 60 6.68 -18.30 -7.91
CA PHE A 60 5.26 -18.57 -7.73
C PHE A 60 4.78 -19.82 -8.47
N GLN A 61 5.70 -20.72 -8.83
CA GLN A 61 5.34 -21.99 -9.49
C GLN A 61 4.24 -22.72 -8.71
N GLY A 62 3.19 -23.11 -9.44
CA GLY A 62 2.03 -23.81 -8.89
C GLY A 62 1.11 -22.97 -8.02
N ARG A 63 1.24 -21.63 -8.01
CA ARG A 63 0.38 -20.70 -7.27
C ARG A 63 -0.31 -19.75 -8.23
N GLU A 64 -1.56 -19.41 -7.93
CA GLU A 64 -2.25 -18.31 -8.61
C GLU A 64 -1.79 -16.97 -8.00
N TYR A 65 -1.44 -16.03 -8.87
CA TYR A 65 -1.04 -14.68 -8.47
C TYR A 65 -1.58 -13.64 -9.44
N THR A 66 -1.58 -12.41 -8.98
CA THR A 66 -2.07 -11.25 -9.72
C THR A 66 -0.96 -10.22 -9.84
N CYS A 67 -0.89 -9.55 -10.99
CA CYS A 67 -0.02 -8.42 -11.22
C CYS A 67 -0.87 -7.15 -11.21
N GLU A 68 -0.51 -6.19 -10.38
CA GLU A 68 -1.14 -4.87 -10.28
C GLU A 68 -0.14 -3.78 -10.67
N TYR A 69 -0.64 -2.66 -11.20
CA TYR A 69 0.20 -1.49 -11.41
C TYR A 69 0.83 -1.02 -10.10
N LYS A 70 2.14 -0.77 -10.13
CA LYS A 70 2.86 -0.13 -9.05
C LYS A 70 2.80 1.39 -9.25
N TYR A 71 1.75 2.00 -8.72
CA TYR A 71 1.57 3.45 -8.75
C TYR A 71 2.73 4.21 -8.06
N ASP A 72 3.03 5.40 -8.56
CA ASP A 72 4.04 6.33 -8.05
C ASP A 72 3.34 7.45 -7.26
N GLY A 73 3.09 7.21 -5.97
CA GLY A 73 2.30 8.11 -5.14
C GLY A 73 2.67 8.07 -3.67
N GLU A 74 1.70 8.38 -2.82
CA GLU A 74 1.79 8.18 -1.39
C GLU A 74 0.83 7.09 -0.94
N ARG A 75 1.38 6.00 -0.40
CA ARG A 75 0.56 4.99 0.27
C ARG A 75 -0.23 5.59 1.41
N ALA A 76 -1.53 5.33 1.40
CA ALA A 76 -2.50 5.79 2.36
C ALA A 76 -3.35 4.63 2.87
N GLN A 77 -3.46 4.53 4.19
CA GLN A 77 -4.38 3.63 4.85
C GLN A 77 -5.58 4.45 5.33
N ILE A 78 -6.73 4.24 4.69
CA ILE A 78 -7.96 5.00 4.95
C ILE A 78 -8.87 4.17 5.86
N HIS A 79 -9.15 4.70 7.04
CA HIS A 79 -10.11 4.15 7.99
C HIS A 79 -11.39 4.96 7.93
N CYS A 80 -12.53 4.29 7.79
CA CYS A 80 -13.84 4.91 7.90
C CYS A 80 -14.62 4.23 9.02
N MET A 81 -14.96 4.98 10.07
CA MET A 81 -15.70 4.50 11.23
C MET A 81 -17.20 4.42 10.95
N GLU A 82 -17.94 3.71 11.80
CA GLU A 82 -19.40 3.58 11.67
C GLU A 82 -20.14 4.91 11.83
N ASP A 83 -19.59 5.86 12.59
CA ASP A 83 -20.13 7.22 12.73
C ASP A 83 -19.86 8.11 11.50
N GLY A 84 -19.14 7.60 10.49
CA GLY A 84 -18.77 8.31 9.27
C GLY A 84 -17.43 9.06 9.36
N THR A 85 -16.76 9.08 10.51
CA THR A 85 -15.44 9.68 10.67
C THR A 85 -14.42 8.98 9.77
N VAL A 86 -13.63 9.75 9.03
CA VAL A 86 -12.56 9.23 8.16
C VAL A 86 -11.20 9.66 8.68
N GLU A 87 -10.28 8.70 8.80
CA GLU A 87 -8.88 8.96 9.11
C GLU A 87 -7.97 8.37 8.04
N ILE A 88 -6.94 9.12 7.67
CA ILE A 88 -5.97 8.71 6.65
C ILE A 88 -4.60 8.67 7.30
N TYR A 89 -3.91 7.54 7.19
CA TYR A 89 -2.55 7.38 7.70
C TYR A 89 -1.56 7.13 6.57
N SER A 90 -0.36 7.68 6.71
CA SER A 90 0.75 7.40 5.81
C SER A 90 1.28 5.97 6.02
N ARG A 91 2.15 5.54 5.11
CA ARG A 91 2.97 4.32 5.26
C ARG A 91 3.62 4.15 6.64
N ASN A 92 4.02 5.25 7.28
CA ASN A 92 4.73 5.25 8.57
C ASN A 92 3.79 5.55 9.75
N ALA A 93 2.48 5.34 9.59
CA ALA A 93 1.46 5.60 10.60
C ALA A 93 1.31 7.09 10.99
N GLU A 94 1.80 8.03 10.17
CA GLU A 94 1.57 9.46 10.40
C GLU A 94 0.16 9.84 9.97
N ARG A 95 -0.56 10.59 10.81
CA ARG A 95 -1.92 11.04 10.52
C ARG A 95 -1.91 12.11 9.42
N ASN A 96 -2.42 11.74 8.24
CA ASN A 96 -2.50 12.55 7.03
C ASN A 96 -3.93 13.02 6.69
N THR A 97 -4.93 12.80 7.55
CA THR A 97 -6.32 13.21 7.30
C THR A 97 -6.44 14.67 6.85
N GLY A 98 -5.76 15.60 7.54
CA GLY A 98 -5.79 17.04 7.21
C GLY A 98 -4.98 17.45 5.98
N LYS A 99 -4.23 16.52 5.36
CA LYS A 99 -3.52 16.73 4.09
C LYS A 99 -4.44 16.48 2.88
N TYR A 100 -5.44 15.62 3.06
CA TYR A 100 -6.27 15.10 1.98
C TYR A 100 -7.78 15.28 2.25
N PRO A 101 -8.26 16.53 2.48
CA PRO A 101 -9.69 16.77 2.73
C PRO A 101 -10.58 16.41 1.52
N ASP A 102 -10.04 16.50 0.30
CA ASP A 102 -10.68 16.04 -0.94
C ASP A 102 -10.89 14.53 -0.99
N VAL A 103 -9.95 13.74 -0.47
CA VAL A 103 -10.09 12.28 -0.37
C VAL A 103 -11.12 11.92 0.69
N VAL A 104 -11.09 12.61 1.83
CA VAL A 104 -12.08 12.44 2.91
C VAL A 104 -13.50 12.71 2.41
N ASP A 105 -13.71 13.82 1.70
CA ASP A 105 -15.01 14.17 1.12
C ASP A 105 -15.51 13.13 0.10
N ALA A 106 -14.59 12.59 -0.72
CA ALA A 106 -14.92 11.60 -1.73
C ALA A 106 -15.36 10.24 -1.15
N ILE A 107 -14.94 9.85 0.07
CA ILE A 107 -15.27 8.54 0.66
C ILE A 107 -16.78 8.27 0.67
N SER A 108 -17.58 9.27 1.02
CA SER A 108 -19.04 9.14 1.08
C SER A 108 -19.67 8.79 -0.28
N ARG A 109 -19.04 9.24 -1.38
CA ARG A 109 -19.52 9.08 -2.75
C ARG A 109 -19.09 7.76 -3.39
N ILE A 110 -17.95 7.21 -2.98
CA ILE A 110 -17.36 6.01 -3.60
C ILE A 110 -17.76 4.72 -2.87
N ARG A 111 -18.20 4.81 -1.61
CA ARG A 111 -18.61 3.63 -0.83
C ARG A 111 -20.05 3.27 -1.15
N LYS A 112 -20.35 1.98 -1.29
CA LYS A 112 -21.73 1.52 -1.44
C LYS A 112 -22.51 1.70 -0.13
N PRO A 113 -23.85 1.86 -0.18
CA PRO A 113 -24.67 2.06 1.02
C PRO A 113 -24.60 0.94 2.06
N THR A 114 -24.22 -0.28 1.65
CA THR A 114 -24.05 -1.45 2.53
C THR A 114 -22.76 -1.38 3.37
N VAL A 115 -21.85 -0.46 3.06
CA VAL A 115 -20.55 -0.30 3.73
C VAL A 115 -20.64 0.76 4.82
N LYS A 116 -20.62 0.30 6.08
CA LYS A 116 -20.70 1.15 7.28
C LYS A 116 -19.33 1.55 7.78
N SER A 117 -18.39 0.60 7.83
CA SER A 117 -17.03 0.82 8.31
C SER A 117 -16.03 0.00 7.52
N PHE A 118 -14.84 0.55 7.26
CA PHE A 118 -13.80 -0.16 6.49
C PHE A 118 -12.39 0.34 6.79
N VAL A 119 -11.40 -0.48 6.42
CA VAL A 119 -10.00 -0.06 6.31
C VAL A 119 -9.46 -0.42 4.93
N LEU A 120 -9.18 0.59 4.12
CA LEU A 120 -8.73 0.50 2.73
C LEU A 120 -7.23 0.80 2.68
N ASP A 121 -6.47 -0.04 1.98
CA ASP A 121 -5.07 0.22 1.64
C ASP A 121 -5.00 0.64 0.17
N CYS A 122 -4.40 1.80 -0.07
CA CYS A 122 -4.45 2.46 -1.36
C CYS A 122 -3.21 3.33 -1.62
N GLU A 123 -3.04 3.73 -2.87
CA GLU A 123 -2.06 4.73 -3.26
C GLU A 123 -2.78 6.01 -3.68
N ILE A 124 -2.44 7.15 -3.07
CA ILE A 124 -2.92 8.46 -3.51
C ILE A 124 -1.90 9.01 -4.52
N VAL A 125 -2.37 9.32 -5.72
CA VAL A 125 -1.52 9.71 -6.86
C VAL A 125 -2.00 11.05 -7.40
N ALA A 126 -1.07 11.93 -7.79
CA ALA A 126 -1.44 13.16 -8.49
C ALA A 126 -2.07 12.82 -9.85
N TYR A 127 -3.18 13.48 -10.18
CA TYR A 127 -3.98 13.11 -11.34
C TYR A 127 -4.50 14.34 -12.08
N ASP A 128 -4.33 14.33 -13.39
CA ASP A 128 -4.89 15.32 -14.31
C ASP A 128 -6.26 14.84 -14.79
N ARG A 129 -7.33 15.45 -14.28
CA ARG A 129 -8.72 15.05 -14.59
C ARG A 129 -9.15 15.44 -16.00
N GLU A 130 -8.54 16.46 -16.60
CA GLU A 130 -8.85 16.88 -17.96
C GLU A 130 -8.21 15.92 -18.97
N LYS A 131 -6.92 15.65 -18.80
CA LYS A 131 -6.17 14.72 -19.66
C LYS A 131 -6.34 13.25 -19.26
N LYS A 132 -7.06 12.98 -18.16
CA LYS A 132 -7.34 11.65 -17.61
C LYS A 132 -6.08 10.79 -17.46
N ARG A 133 -5.05 11.36 -16.84
CA ARG A 133 -3.74 10.69 -16.69
C ARG A 133 -3.11 10.94 -15.33
N ILE A 134 -2.31 9.96 -14.90
CA ILE A 134 -1.44 10.07 -13.74
C ILE A 134 -0.37 11.14 -14.00
N LEU A 135 -0.02 11.87 -12.95
CA LEU A 135 1.07 12.84 -12.92
C LEU A 135 2.22 12.32 -12.05
N PRO A 136 3.46 12.77 -12.29
CA PRO A 136 4.62 12.32 -11.51
C PRO A 136 4.50 12.61 -10.02
N PHE A 137 5.13 11.78 -9.17
CA PHE A 137 5.18 11.98 -7.72
C PHE A 137 5.70 13.37 -7.30
N GLN A 138 6.63 13.97 -8.07
CA GLN A 138 7.12 15.33 -7.81
C GLN A 138 5.98 16.35 -7.76
N ILE A 139 4.96 16.22 -8.60
CA ILE A 139 3.77 17.08 -8.58
C ILE A 139 2.96 16.84 -7.30
N LEU A 140 2.74 15.58 -6.92
CA LEU A 140 2.07 15.23 -5.67
C LEU A 140 2.79 15.83 -4.45
N SER A 141 4.12 15.80 -4.46
CA SER A 141 4.97 16.27 -3.35
C SER A 141 4.85 17.78 -3.09
N THR A 142 4.32 18.55 -4.06
CA THR A 142 4.04 19.98 -3.91
C THR A 142 2.77 20.28 -3.09
N ARG A 143 1.93 19.27 -2.80
CA ARG A 143 0.75 19.48 -1.95
C ARG A 143 1.16 19.89 -0.54
N ALA A 144 0.45 20.90 -0.01
CA ALA A 144 0.63 21.33 1.37
C ALA A 144 0.35 20.19 2.36
N ARG A 145 1.10 20.13 3.47
CA ARG A 145 1.06 19.01 4.42
C ARG A 145 0.06 19.18 5.56
N LYS A 146 -0.33 20.42 5.90
CA LYS A 146 -1.16 20.75 7.06
C LYS A 146 -2.12 21.89 6.73
N GLY A 147 -3.28 21.88 7.37
CA GLY A 147 -4.27 22.97 7.27
C GLY A 147 -4.84 23.16 5.87
N VAL A 148 -4.89 22.10 5.06
CA VAL A 148 -5.41 22.17 3.70
C VAL A 148 -6.93 22.25 3.76
N THR A 149 -7.52 23.24 3.09
CA THR A 149 -8.96 23.27 2.82
C THR A 149 -9.23 22.85 1.38
N ILE A 150 -10.46 22.44 1.06
CA ILE A 150 -10.82 21.99 -0.30
C ILE A 150 -10.53 23.07 -1.36
N ASN A 151 -10.74 24.34 -1.02
CA ASN A 151 -10.53 25.47 -1.93
C ASN A 151 -9.04 25.76 -2.23
N ASP A 152 -8.13 25.29 -1.37
CA ASP A 152 -6.69 25.52 -1.52
C ASP A 152 -6.00 24.45 -2.39
N ILE A 153 -6.75 23.43 -2.82
CA ILE A 153 -6.21 22.29 -3.56
C ILE A 153 -5.93 22.68 -5.01
N LYS A 154 -4.64 22.78 -5.34
CA LYS A 154 -4.16 23.01 -6.72
C LYS A 154 -3.85 21.73 -7.48
N VAL A 155 -3.45 20.69 -6.76
CA VAL A 155 -3.07 19.39 -7.34
C VAL A 155 -4.18 18.40 -7.02
N SER A 156 -4.96 18.04 -8.04
CA SER A 156 -5.95 16.97 -7.94
C SER A 156 -5.27 15.62 -7.75
N VAL A 157 -5.94 14.71 -7.04
CA VAL A 157 -5.47 13.34 -6.82
C VAL A 157 -6.55 12.33 -7.18
N CYS A 158 -6.09 11.13 -7.51
CA CYS A 158 -6.89 9.92 -7.62
C CYS A 158 -6.38 8.89 -6.61
N THR A 159 -7.30 8.20 -5.95
CA THR A 159 -6.99 7.14 -4.99
C THR A 159 -7.12 5.78 -5.66
N PHE A 160 -6.04 5.01 -5.71
CA PHE A 160 -6.03 3.66 -6.28
C PHE A 160 -6.08 2.60 -5.16
N GLY A 161 -7.26 2.03 -4.92
CA GLY A 161 -7.48 1.01 -3.91
C GLY A 161 -6.96 -0.36 -4.35
N PHE A 162 -6.12 -1.00 -3.53
CA PHE A 162 -5.48 -2.27 -3.88
C PHE A 162 -5.62 -3.39 -2.84
N ASP A 163 -6.09 -3.08 -1.63
CA ASP A 163 -6.43 -4.09 -0.61
C ASP A 163 -7.46 -3.53 0.38
N ILE A 164 -8.17 -4.42 1.08
CA ILE A 164 -9.10 -4.07 2.15
C ILE A 164 -8.81 -4.95 3.37
N LEU A 165 -8.57 -4.31 4.51
CA LEU A 165 -8.08 -4.95 5.72
C LEU A 165 -9.19 -5.19 6.74
N TYR A 166 -10.32 -4.50 6.58
CA TYR A 166 -11.47 -4.56 7.48
C TYR A 166 -12.72 -4.09 6.76
N ILE A 167 -13.86 -4.71 7.06
CA ILE A 167 -15.17 -4.31 6.54
C ILE A 167 -16.26 -4.66 7.57
N ASN A 168 -17.12 -3.69 7.91
CA ASN A 168 -18.36 -3.87 8.68
C ASN A 168 -18.21 -4.77 9.92
N GLY A 169 -17.28 -4.48 10.83
CA GLY A 169 -17.07 -5.30 12.02
C GLY A 169 -16.06 -6.44 11.86
N LYS A 170 -15.70 -6.83 10.62
CA LYS A 170 -14.88 -8.00 10.32
C LYS A 170 -13.45 -7.62 9.91
N PRO A 171 -12.42 -7.96 10.72
CA PRO A 171 -11.03 -7.93 10.28
C PRO A 171 -10.76 -8.98 9.20
N LEU A 172 -9.99 -8.60 8.18
CA LEU A 172 -9.69 -9.47 7.02
C LEU A 172 -8.22 -9.86 6.92
N LEU A 173 -7.36 -9.48 7.88
CA LEU A 173 -5.91 -9.70 7.76
C LEU A 173 -5.53 -11.17 7.55
N GLN A 174 -6.27 -12.09 8.16
CA GLN A 174 -6.03 -13.54 8.06
C GLN A 174 -6.76 -14.19 6.87
N GLU A 175 -7.58 -13.45 6.14
CA GLU A 175 -8.25 -13.92 4.93
C GLU A 175 -7.27 -13.89 3.74
N GLN A 176 -7.45 -14.78 2.77
CA GLN A 176 -6.65 -14.79 1.55
C GLN A 176 -6.94 -13.56 0.67
N LEU A 177 -5.97 -13.11 -0.13
CA LEU A 177 -6.09 -11.90 -0.95
C LEU A 177 -7.30 -11.98 -1.88
N LYS A 178 -7.64 -13.15 -2.42
CA LYS A 178 -8.84 -13.32 -3.26
C LYS A 178 -10.12 -12.90 -2.54
N VAL A 179 -10.31 -13.36 -1.30
CA VAL A 179 -11.46 -12.99 -0.46
C VAL A 179 -11.45 -11.49 -0.14
N ARG A 180 -10.28 -10.94 0.21
CA ARG A 180 -10.16 -9.49 0.47
C ARG A 180 -10.50 -8.68 -0.78
N ARG A 181 -10.00 -9.09 -1.94
CA ARG A 181 -10.26 -8.42 -3.22
C ARG A 181 -11.72 -8.47 -3.62
N GLU A 182 -12.40 -9.60 -3.41
CA GLU A 182 -13.85 -9.69 -3.60
C GLU A 182 -14.60 -8.70 -2.71
N HIS A 183 -14.21 -8.59 -1.43
CA HIS A 183 -14.76 -7.56 -0.55
C HIS A 183 -14.47 -6.15 -1.06
N LEU A 184 -13.25 -5.87 -1.51
CA LEU A 184 -12.85 -4.57 -2.07
C LEU A 184 -13.73 -4.19 -3.27
N TYR A 185 -13.83 -5.07 -4.26
CA TYR A 185 -14.59 -4.83 -5.49
C TYR A 185 -16.09 -4.69 -5.24
N ASN A 186 -16.62 -5.44 -4.26
CA ASN A 186 -18.02 -5.37 -3.89
C ASN A 186 -18.36 -4.15 -3.02
N SER A 187 -17.38 -3.51 -2.36
CA SER A 187 -17.60 -2.43 -1.38
C SER A 187 -17.61 -1.03 -1.99
N PHE A 188 -16.95 -0.83 -3.13
CA PHE A 188 -16.74 0.51 -3.70
C PHE A 188 -17.21 0.60 -5.15
N GLU A 189 -17.49 1.82 -5.58
CA GLU A 189 -17.78 2.19 -6.96
C GLU A 189 -16.66 3.10 -7.48
N GLU A 190 -16.11 2.75 -8.64
CA GLU A 190 -15.06 3.56 -9.25
C GLU A 190 -15.63 4.87 -9.78
N VAL A 191 -14.97 5.97 -9.44
CA VAL A 191 -15.26 7.31 -9.94
C VAL A 191 -13.99 7.80 -10.64
N PRO A 192 -13.96 7.82 -11.99
CA PRO A 192 -12.76 8.15 -12.76
C PRO A 192 -12.07 9.44 -12.30
N GLY A 193 -10.76 9.36 -12.02
CA GLY A 193 -9.97 10.50 -11.54
C GLY A 193 -10.23 10.93 -10.09
N VAL A 194 -10.98 10.14 -9.33
CA VAL A 194 -11.23 10.33 -7.89
C VAL A 194 -10.88 9.06 -7.11
N PHE A 195 -11.50 7.94 -7.45
CA PHE A 195 -11.23 6.63 -6.87
C PHE A 195 -11.32 5.56 -7.94
N GLN A 196 -10.30 4.70 -8.00
CA GLN A 196 -10.23 3.58 -8.92
C GLN A 196 -9.64 2.38 -8.19
N LEU A 197 -9.97 1.19 -8.65
CA LEU A 197 -9.30 -0.03 -8.21
C LEU A 197 -7.95 -0.12 -8.93
N ALA A 198 -6.98 -0.74 -8.27
CA ALA A 198 -5.69 -0.97 -8.90
C ALA A 198 -5.86 -1.81 -10.18
N THR A 199 -5.35 -1.30 -11.31
CA THR A 199 -5.35 -2.01 -12.58
C THR A 199 -4.58 -3.31 -12.42
N ALA A 200 -5.23 -4.44 -12.72
CA ALA A 200 -4.71 -5.76 -12.43
C ALA A 200 -4.94 -6.74 -13.57
N ILE A 201 -4.05 -7.74 -13.66
CA ILE A 201 -4.26 -8.98 -14.42
C ILE A 201 -3.96 -10.19 -13.52
N THR A 202 -4.53 -11.33 -13.88
CA THR A 202 -4.19 -12.65 -13.30
C THR A 202 -3.74 -13.52 -14.47
N SER A 203 -2.44 -13.74 -14.57
CA SER A 203 -1.86 -14.54 -15.65
C SER A 203 -0.53 -15.13 -15.21
N ASN A 204 -0.21 -16.31 -15.74
CA ASN A 204 1.09 -16.96 -15.61
C ASN A 204 1.89 -16.89 -16.92
N ASP A 205 1.34 -16.24 -17.96
CA ASP A 205 2.01 -16.10 -19.25
C ASP A 205 3.04 -14.97 -19.19
N LEU A 206 4.28 -15.31 -19.57
CA LEU A 206 5.41 -14.38 -19.50
C LEU A 206 5.20 -13.18 -20.43
N GLU A 207 4.68 -13.39 -21.63
CA GLU A 207 4.46 -12.32 -22.60
C GLU A 207 3.35 -11.38 -22.16
N GLU A 208 2.25 -11.90 -21.61
CA GLU A 208 1.17 -11.09 -21.06
C GLU A 208 1.65 -10.22 -19.90
N ILE A 209 2.43 -10.78 -18.97
CA ILE A 209 3.00 -10.02 -17.84
C ILE A 209 3.99 -8.96 -18.35
N GLN A 210 4.81 -9.28 -19.35
CA GLN A 210 5.75 -8.31 -19.93
C GLN A 210 5.02 -7.17 -20.64
N LYS A 211 4.00 -7.46 -21.46
CA LYS A 211 3.14 -6.44 -22.08
C LYS A 211 2.46 -5.58 -21.02
N PHE A 212 1.98 -6.18 -19.93
CA PHE A 212 1.35 -5.47 -18.83
C PHE A 212 2.33 -4.57 -18.05
N LEU A 213 3.58 -5.01 -17.88
CA LEU A 213 4.65 -4.19 -17.33
C LEU A 213 4.90 -2.95 -18.21
N ASP A 214 5.02 -3.12 -19.52
CA ASP A 214 5.24 -2.02 -20.46
C ASP A 214 4.07 -1.02 -20.44
N LEU A 215 2.83 -1.53 -20.41
CA LEU A 215 1.63 -0.69 -20.26
C LEU A 215 1.63 0.09 -18.94
N SER A 216 2.07 -0.53 -17.83
CA SER A 216 2.17 0.15 -16.53
C SER A 216 3.12 1.34 -16.58
N VAL A 217 4.30 1.16 -17.20
CA VAL A 217 5.31 2.21 -17.32
C VAL A 217 4.82 3.32 -18.25
N ASN A 218 4.23 2.96 -19.39
CA ASN A 218 3.64 3.93 -20.32
C ASN A 218 2.47 4.72 -19.68
N SER A 219 1.83 4.15 -18.66
CA SER A 219 0.79 4.79 -17.84
C SER A 219 1.35 5.59 -16.66
N SER A 220 2.65 5.92 -16.66
CA SER A 220 3.35 6.67 -15.60
C SER A 220 3.38 5.96 -14.24
N CYS A 221 3.36 4.63 -14.22
CA CYS A 221 3.61 3.82 -13.02
C CYS A 221 5.07 3.34 -12.97
N GLU A 222 5.55 2.94 -11.79
CA GLU A 222 6.95 2.49 -11.62
C GLU A 222 7.22 1.07 -12.15
N GLY A 223 6.15 0.30 -12.38
CA GLY A 223 6.22 -1.13 -12.75
C GLY A 223 5.04 -1.90 -12.17
N LEU A 224 5.30 -3.10 -11.64
CA LEU A 224 4.28 -4.02 -11.13
C LEU A 224 4.48 -4.41 -9.66
N ILE A 225 3.37 -4.60 -8.96
CA ILE A 225 3.28 -5.36 -7.70
C ILE A 225 2.67 -6.71 -8.02
N ILE A 226 3.30 -7.79 -7.57
CA ILE A 226 2.81 -9.15 -7.78
C ILE A 226 2.43 -9.75 -6.44
N LYS A 227 1.22 -10.31 -6.35
CA LYS A 227 0.67 -10.83 -5.10
C LYS A 227 0.10 -12.23 -5.30
N THR A 228 0.41 -13.17 -4.40
CA THR A 228 -0.29 -14.47 -4.34
C THR A 228 -1.78 -14.25 -4.02
N LEU A 229 -2.67 -15.08 -4.57
CA LEU A 229 -4.12 -14.93 -4.41
C LEU A 229 -4.72 -15.83 -3.32
N ASP A 230 -4.41 -17.13 -3.36
CA ASP A 230 -5.09 -18.17 -2.56
C ASP A 230 -4.17 -18.89 -1.56
N THR A 231 -2.89 -19.05 -1.88
CA THR A 231 -1.92 -19.77 -1.03
C THR A 231 -0.88 -18.81 -0.49
N ASP A 232 -0.70 -18.81 0.84
CA ASP A 232 0.15 -17.85 1.55
C ASP A 232 -0.16 -16.39 1.13
N ALA A 233 -1.44 -16.03 1.07
CA ALA A 233 -1.91 -14.75 0.53
C ALA A 233 -2.56 -13.84 1.60
N THR A 234 -2.35 -14.15 2.88
CA THR A 234 -2.81 -13.31 4.00
C THR A 234 -2.09 -11.97 4.03
N TYR A 235 -2.68 -10.99 4.71
CA TYR A 235 -2.03 -9.71 4.92
C TYR A 235 -1.10 -9.79 6.12
N GLU A 236 0.19 -9.53 5.91
CA GLU A 236 1.23 -9.68 6.92
C GLU A 236 1.85 -8.33 7.33
N PRO A 237 1.34 -7.68 8.39
CA PRO A 237 1.78 -6.35 8.76
C PRO A 237 3.27 -6.25 9.06
N ALA A 238 3.91 -5.23 8.46
CA ALA A 238 5.34 -4.93 8.57
C ALA A 238 6.31 -6.06 8.13
N LYS A 239 5.80 -7.13 7.50
CA LYS A 239 6.64 -8.20 6.96
C LYS A 239 6.94 -7.94 5.49
N ARG A 240 8.17 -8.27 5.10
CA ARG A 240 8.60 -8.38 3.71
C ARG A 240 8.70 -9.87 3.37
N SER A 241 7.56 -10.49 3.11
CA SER A 241 7.50 -11.90 2.71
C SER A 241 7.75 -12.06 1.21
N ASN A 242 7.78 -13.31 0.75
CA ASN A 242 7.83 -13.60 -0.69
C ASN A 242 6.43 -13.51 -1.34
N ASN A 243 5.38 -13.21 -0.57
CA ASN A 243 3.99 -13.21 -1.04
C ASN A 243 3.66 -11.97 -1.88
N TRP A 244 4.35 -10.85 -1.61
CA TRP A 244 4.31 -9.65 -2.43
C TRP A 244 5.69 -9.38 -3.03
N LEU A 245 5.78 -9.33 -4.36
CA LEU A 245 6.96 -8.92 -5.09
C LEU A 245 6.73 -7.56 -5.74
N LYS A 246 7.82 -6.82 -5.95
CA LYS A 246 7.83 -5.60 -6.76
C LYS A 246 8.83 -5.76 -7.90
N LEU A 247 8.36 -5.53 -9.11
CA LEU A 247 9.16 -5.48 -10.32
C LEU A 247 9.14 -4.03 -10.81
N LYS A 248 10.32 -3.43 -10.93
CA LYS A 248 10.50 -2.10 -11.52
C LYS A 248 11.29 -2.24 -12.80
N LYS A 249 11.05 -1.33 -13.74
CA LYS A 249 11.82 -1.25 -14.99
C LYS A 249 13.33 -1.15 -14.71
N ASP A 250 13.73 -0.35 -13.72
CA ASP A 250 15.14 -0.14 -13.34
C ASP A 250 15.84 -1.39 -12.77
N TYR A 251 15.09 -2.45 -12.44
CA TYR A 251 15.67 -3.71 -11.96
C TYR A 251 16.04 -4.67 -13.09
N MET A 252 15.64 -4.33 -14.31
CA MET A 252 15.98 -5.09 -15.51
C MET A 252 17.31 -4.57 -16.04
N ASP A 253 18.32 -5.44 -16.10
CA ASP A 253 19.72 -5.11 -16.43
C ASP A 253 19.91 -4.39 -17.78
N SER A 254 18.90 -4.40 -18.66
CA SER A 254 18.95 -3.83 -20.01
C SER A 254 18.09 -2.58 -20.23
N VAL A 255 17.33 -2.10 -19.23
CA VAL A 255 16.23 -1.13 -19.46
C VAL A 255 16.27 0.11 -18.55
N GLY A 256 17.24 0.20 -17.63
CA GLY A 256 17.42 1.37 -16.76
C GLY A 256 18.29 2.46 -17.40
N ASP A 257 18.03 3.72 -17.01
CA ASP A 257 18.91 4.84 -17.36
C ASP A 257 20.28 4.64 -16.67
N SER A 258 21.35 4.63 -17.47
CA SER A 258 22.73 4.59 -16.98
C SER A 258 23.44 5.89 -17.34
N LEU A 259 24.25 6.41 -16.41
CA LEU A 259 24.96 7.68 -16.56
C LEU A 259 26.43 7.49 -16.17
N ASP A 260 27.34 7.98 -17.01
CA ASP A 260 28.76 8.07 -16.67
C ASP A 260 29.00 9.37 -15.89
N LEU A 261 29.41 9.25 -14.62
CA LEU A 261 29.59 10.38 -13.72
C LEU A 261 31.03 10.45 -13.20
N VAL A 262 31.57 11.67 -13.12
CA VAL A 262 32.90 11.93 -12.53
C VAL A 262 32.75 12.15 -11.02
N PRO A 263 33.43 11.37 -10.16
CA PRO A 263 33.46 11.65 -8.73
C PRO A 263 34.21 12.96 -8.45
N ILE A 264 33.51 13.98 -7.91
CA ILE A 264 34.10 15.30 -7.61
C ILE A 264 34.41 15.54 -6.13
N ALA A 265 33.87 14.73 -5.23
CA ALA A 265 34.07 14.86 -3.79
C ALA A 265 33.79 13.53 -3.07
N ALA A 266 34.31 13.39 -1.86
CA ALA A 266 34.00 12.30 -0.93
C ALA A 266 33.62 12.87 0.45
N PHE A 267 32.75 12.16 1.17
CA PHE A 267 32.29 12.53 2.52
C PHE A 267 32.79 11.52 3.54
N HIS A 268 33.21 11.98 4.73
CA HIS A 268 33.54 11.07 5.83
C HIS A 268 32.34 10.20 6.20
N GLY A 269 32.57 8.89 6.31
CA GLY A 269 31.54 7.95 6.72
C GLY A 269 31.12 8.16 8.18
N ARG A 270 29.87 7.82 8.49
CA ARG A 270 29.30 7.85 9.85
C ARG A 270 28.78 6.47 10.23
N GLY A 271 28.83 6.12 11.52
CA GLY A 271 28.24 4.88 12.06
C GLY A 271 28.92 3.62 11.53
N LYS A 272 28.22 2.84 10.69
CA LYS A 272 28.80 1.61 10.10
C LYS A 272 29.84 1.88 9.01
N ARG A 273 29.95 3.13 8.54
CA ARG A 273 30.86 3.55 7.47
C ARG A 273 32.05 4.37 7.96
N THR A 274 32.18 4.57 9.28
CA THR A 274 33.38 5.17 9.85
C THR A 274 34.54 4.21 9.61
N GLY A 275 35.63 4.70 9.01
CA GLY A 275 36.87 3.93 8.93
C GLY A 275 37.48 3.77 10.32
N ASN A 276 38.13 2.63 10.57
CA ASN A 276 39.04 2.48 11.71
C ASN A 276 40.31 3.30 11.48
#